data_AF-A0AB39VDX4-F1
#
_entry.id   AF-A0AB39VDX4-F1
#
_cell.length_a   1.000
_cell.length_b   1.000
_cell.length_c   1.000
_cell.angle_alpha   90.00
_cell.angle_beta   90.00
_cell.angle_gamma   90.00
#
_symmetry.space_group_name_H-M   'P 1'
#
loop_
_entity.id
_entity.type
_entity.pdbx_description
1 polymer ?
#
loop_
_entity_poly.entity_id
_entity_poly.type
_entity_poly.pdbx_seq_one_letter_code
_entity_poly.pdbx_strand_id
1 'polypeptide(L)'
;MTTIESEVTEVLLTKRMELKILGEDKKIRRILNIDEKSLNRMRNKNNSPLDIVSSYSKEDEIYYSQVATEGKENKIKAILRLLDKISIKGYIVTIDAIETQKEIIRKIGKKRG
;
A
#
# COMPACT_ATOMS: atom_id res chain seq x y z
N MET A 1 17.79 -8.15 15.17
CA MET A 1 16.45 -7.54 15.14
C MET A 1 16.17 -7.06 16.55
N THR A 2 16.30 -5.76 16.81
CA THR A 2 16.16 -5.20 18.16
C THR A 2 14.66 -5.03 18.41
N THR A 3 14.13 -5.79 19.37
CA THR A 3 12.73 -5.67 19.77
C THR A 3 12.60 -4.40 20.60
N ILE A 4 11.74 -3.48 20.17
CA ILE A 4 11.38 -2.30 20.95
C ILE A 4 10.53 -2.79 22.14
N GLU A 5 10.78 -2.26 23.34
CA GLU A 5 9.98 -2.58 24.50
C GLU A 5 8.50 -2.21 24.27
N SER A 6 7.59 -3.04 24.76
CA SER A 6 6.15 -2.89 24.54
C SER A 6 5.61 -1.57 25.11
N GLU A 7 6.10 -1.15 26.28
CA GLU A 7 5.73 0.11 26.92
C GLU A 7 6.09 1.33 26.07
N VAL A 8 7.28 1.32 25.45
CA VAL A 8 7.71 2.41 24.55
C VAL A 8 6.79 2.50 23.34
N THR A 9 6.38 1.35 22.81
CA THR A 9 5.46 1.30 21.66
C THR A 9 4.09 1.88 22.04
N GLU A 10 3.58 1.54 23.22
CA GLU A 10 2.27 1.97 23.71
C GLU A 10 2.22 3.48 23.98
N VAL A 11 3.28 4.05 24.57
CA VAL A 11 3.42 5.50 24.77
C VAL A 11 3.46 6.24 23.43
N LEU A 12 4.23 5.74 22.47
CA LEU A 12 4.33 6.35 21.14
C LEU A 12 3.00 6.31 20.38
N LEU A 13 2.28 5.18 20.45
CA LEU A 13 0.96 5.03 19.83
C LEU A 13 -0.05 6.01 20.44
N THR A 14 -0.04 6.15 21.76
CA THR A 14 -0.95 7.06 22.49
C THR A 14 -0.69 8.51 22.10
N LYS A 15 0.58 8.95 22.13
CA LYS A 15 0.96 10.31 21.74
C LYS A 15 0.56 10.64 20.30
N ARG A 16 0.66 9.66 19.40
CA ARG A 16 0.25 9.82 18.00
C ARG A 16 -1.27 9.94 17.84
N MET A 17 -2.05 9.16 18.59
CA MET A 17 -3.50 9.28 18.59
C MET A 17 -3.96 10.67 19.05
N GLU A 18 -3.32 11.23 20.08
CA GLU A 18 -3.58 12.61 20.53
C GLU A 18 -3.35 13.63 19.41
N LEU A 19 -2.24 13.51 18.67
CA LEU A 19 -1.92 14.40 17.54
C LEU A 19 -2.93 14.28 16.39
N LYS A 20 -3.43 13.06 16.10
CA LYS A 20 -4.51 12.85 15.12
C LYS A 20 -5.83 13.49 15.59
N ILE A 21 -6.18 13.36 16.86
CA ILE A 21 -7.41 13.97 17.43
C ILE A 21 -7.33 15.49 17.38
N LEU A 22 -6.15 16.07 17.63
CA LEU A 22 -5.93 17.52 17.56
C LEU A 22 -6.01 18.07 16.12
N GLY A 23 -6.08 17.20 15.10
CA GLY A 23 -6.25 17.58 13.70
C GLY A 23 -5.01 18.21 13.06
N GLU A 24 -3.84 18.12 13.73
CA GLU A 24 -2.57 18.60 13.20
C GLU A 24 -2.03 17.70 12.07
N ASP A 25 -2.58 16.50 11.92
CA ASP A 25 -2.32 15.55 10.84
C ASP A 25 -2.81 16.04 9.46
N LYS A 26 -3.82 16.92 9.41
CA LYS A 26 -4.42 17.44 8.17
C LYS A 26 -3.48 18.30 7.32
N LYS A 27 -2.35 18.76 7.87
CA LYS A 27 -1.30 19.46 7.10
C LYS A 27 -0.41 18.50 6.32
N ILE A 28 -0.48 17.19 6.59
CA ILE A 28 0.34 16.17 5.96
C ILE A 28 -0.37 15.71 4.69
N ARG A 29 0.31 15.83 3.54
CA ARG A 29 -0.16 15.22 2.29
C ARG A 29 -0.23 13.71 2.50
N ARG A 30 -1.41 13.11 2.36
CA ARG A 30 -1.60 11.66 2.54
C ARG A 30 -0.93 10.90 1.40
N ILE A 31 -0.03 9.98 1.75
CA ILE A 31 0.72 9.17 0.79
C ILE A 31 0.09 7.78 0.77
N LEU A 32 -0.20 7.30 -0.43
CA LEU A 32 -0.64 5.93 -0.66
C LEU A 32 0.45 5.19 -1.43
N ASN A 33 1.14 4.29 -0.73
CA ASN A 33 2.17 3.45 -1.31
C ASN A 33 1.54 2.20 -1.92
N ILE A 34 1.86 1.93 -3.18
CA ILE A 34 1.55 0.67 -3.86
C ILE A 34 2.85 -0.06 -4.09
N ASP A 35 2.98 -1.22 -3.48
CA ASP A 35 4.21 -2.01 -3.49
C ASP A 35 3.91 -3.50 -3.66
N GLU A 36 4.89 -4.22 -4.19
CA GLU A 36 4.85 -5.65 -4.39
C GLU A 36 5.75 -6.41 -3.43
N LYS A 37 5.34 -7.63 -3.08
CA LYS A 37 6.11 -8.53 -2.24
C LYS A 37 6.05 -9.93 -2.80
N SER A 38 7.23 -10.45 -3.17
CA SER A 38 7.38 -11.85 -3.54
C SER A 38 7.37 -12.74 -2.31
N LEU A 39 6.51 -13.77 -2.32
CA LEU A 39 6.40 -14.73 -1.24
C LEU A 39 7.26 -15.95 -1.55
N ASN A 40 8.50 -15.91 -1.08
CA ASN A 40 9.43 -17.02 -1.23
C ASN A 40 8.86 -18.31 -0.61
N ARG A 41 8.99 -19.42 -1.35
CA ARG A 41 8.50 -20.76 -1.00
C ARG A 41 6.97 -20.91 -0.92
N MET A 42 6.19 -19.87 -1.18
CA MET A 42 4.75 -19.99 -1.38
C MET A 42 4.44 -20.21 -2.85
N ARG A 43 3.59 -21.18 -3.14
CA ARG A 43 3.19 -21.54 -4.49
C ARG A 43 1.69 -21.74 -4.57
N ASN A 44 1.11 -21.44 -5.73
CA ASN A 44 -0.30 -21.75 -5.99
C ASN A 44 -0.50 -23.26 -6.26
N LYS A 45 -1.74 -23.67 -6.52
CA LYS A 45 -2.09 -25.07 -6.86
C LYS A 45 -1.35 -25.60 -8.10
N ASN A 46 -0.92 -24.72 -8.99
CA ASN A 46 -0.19 -25.04 -10.21
C ASN A 46 1.34 -24.94 -10.02
N ASN A 47 1.81 -24.85 -8.78
CA ASN A 47 3.22 -24.77 -8.40
C ASN A 47 3.95 -23.49 -8.90
N SER A 48 3.22 -22.44 -9.29
CA SER A 48 3.76 -21.14 -9.67
C SER A 48 4.07 -20.29 -8.43
N PRO A 49 5.14 -19.48 -8.43
CA PRO A 49 5.43 -18.53 -7.35
C PRO A 49 4.25 -17.57 -7.12
N LEU A 50 3.99 -17.29 -5.84
CA LEU A 50 2.96 -16.32 -5.44
C LEU A 50 3.61 -14.98 -5.12
N ASP A 51 3.13 -13.93 -5.77
CA ASP A 51 3.47 -12.55 -5.44
C ASP A 51 2.22 -11.84 -4.92
N ILE A 52 2.42 -10.77 -4.17
CA ILE A 52 1.35 -9.95 -3.64
C ILE A 52 1.61 -8.50 -4.02
N VAL A 53 0.57 -7.78 -4.45
CA VAL A 53 0.57 -6.32 -4.55
C VAL A 53 -0.31 -5.77 -3.44
N SER A 54 0.16 -4.77 -2.71
CA SER A 54 -0.55 -4.17 -1.59
C SER A 54 -0.53 -2.64 -1.63
N SER A 55 -1.56 -2.03 -1.05
CA SER A 55 -1.63 -0.58 -0.89
C SER A 55 -1.64 -0.20 0.58
N TYR A 56 -0.75 0.70 0.99
CA TYR A 56 -0.55 1.11 2.38
C TYR A 56 -0.42 2.62 2.49
N SER A 57 -1.13 3.24 3.44
CA SER A 57 -0.86 4.63 3.83
C SER A 57 -0.17 4.67 5.17
N LYS A 58 0.94 5.42 5.23
CA LYS A 58 1.70 5.64 6.47
C LYS A 58 0.95 6.57 7.42
N GLU A 59 0.21 7.52 6.88
CA GLU A 59 -0.57 8.49 7.65
C GLU A 59 -1.77 7.80 8.31
N ASP A 60 -2.46 6.96 7.54
CA ASP A 60 -3.63 6.21 8.01
C ASP A 60 -3.24 4.93 8.78
N GLU A 61 -1.99 4.46 8.65
CA GLU A 61 -1.43 3.27 9.31
C GLU A 61 -2.16 1.97 8.97
N ILE A 62 -2.77 1.91 7.79
CA ILE A 62 -3.56 0.77 7.34
C ILE A 62 -3.21 0.34 5.92
N TYR A 63 -3.40 -0.96 5.68
CA TYR A 63 -3.43 -1.52 4.34
C TYR A 63 -4.86 -1.46 3.80
N TYR A 64 -5.06 -0.79 2.68
CA TYR A 64 -6.39 -0.61 2.09
C TYR A 64 -6.85 -1.81 1.26
N SER A 65 -5.92 -2.46 0.58
CA SER A 65 -6.19 -3.60 -0.30
C SER A 65 -4.93 -4.38 -0.55
N GLN A 66 -5.12 -5.68 -0.79
CA GLN A 66 -4.08 -6.60 -1.19
C GLN A 66 -4.61 -7.53 -2.28
N VAL A 67 -3.79 -7.81 -3.29
CA VAL A 67 -4.14 -8.67 -4.43
C VAL A 67 -2.98 -9.63 -4.67
N ALA A 68 -3.24 -10.92 -4.57
CA ALA A 68 -2.29 -11.94 -4.99
C ALA A 68 -2.20 -11.99 -6.52
N THR A 69 -1.00 -12.21 -7.04
CA THR A 69 -0.72 -12.35 -8.46
C THR A 69 0.16 -13.57 -8.72
N GLU A 70 -0.03 -14.17 -9.88
CA GLU A 70 0.74 -15.32 -10.34
C GLU A 70 1.76 -14.81 -11.35
N GLY A 71 3.04 -14.82 -10.97
CA GLY A 71 4.14 -14.42 -11.84
C GLY A 71 4.24 -12.91 -12.12
N LYS A 72 5.40 -12.53 -12.68
CA LYS A 72 5.78 -11.14 -12.94
C LYS A 72 4.94 -10.50 -14.04
N GLU A 73 4.50 -11.29 -15.01
CA GLU A 73 3.71 -10.88 -16.17
C GLU A 73 2.30 -10.38 -15.83
N ASN A 74 1.75 -10.76 -14.66
CA ASN A 74 0.39 -10.39 -14.25
C ASN A 74 0.34 -9.20 -13.29
N LYS A 75 1.48 -8.63 -12.93
CA LYS A 75 1.61 -7.53 -11.95
C LYS A 75 0.82 -6.29 -12.33
N ILE A 76 0.87 -5.88 -13.60
CA ILE A 76 0.13 -4.70 -14.06
C ILE A 76 -1.39 -4.91 -13.88
N LYS A 77 -1.90 -6.10 -14.22
CA LYS A 77 -3.31 -6.45 -14.02
C LYS A 77 -3.67 -6.48 -12.53
N ALA A 78 -2.75 -6.93 -11.67
CA ALA A 78 -2.94 -6.95 -10.22
C ALA A 78 -3.03 -5.53 -9.65
N ILE A 79 -2.15 -4.61 -10.06
CA ILE A 79 -2.17 -3.20 -9.67
C ILE A 79 -3.48 -2.54 -10.12
N LEU A 80 -3.92 -2.78 -11.36
CA LEU A 80 -5.19 -2.24 -11.85
C LEU A 80 -6.39 -2.75 -11.03
N ARG A 81 -6.43 -4.05 -10.71
CA ARG A 81 -7.46 -4.64 -9.83
C ARG A 81 -7.39 -4.07 -8.42
N LEU A 82 -6.20 -3.83 -7.89
CA LEU A 82 -6.01 -3.21 -6.58
C LEU A 82 -6.54 -1.77 -6.59
N LEU A 83 -6.18 -0.98 -7.60
CA LEU A 83 -6.67 0.38 -7.77
C LEU A 83 -8.20 0.40 -7.88
N ASP A 84 -8.83 -0.60 -8.51
CA ASP A 84 -10.28 -0.70 -8.60
C ASP A 84 -10.98 -0.85 -7.25
N LYS A 85 -10.35 -1.54 -6.30
CA LYS A 85 -10.91 -1.81 -4.97
C LYS A 85 -10.85 -0.62 -4.01
N ILE A 86 -10.00 0.37 -4.27
CA ILE A 86 -9.72 1.45 -3.33
C ILE A 86 -10.07 2.83 -3.90
N SER A 87 -10.37 3.76 -3.00
CA SER A 87 -10.48 5.18 -3.31
C SER A 87 -9.14 5.86 -3.04
N ILE A 88 -8.59 6.53 -4.04
CA ILE A 88 -7.27 7.19 -3.96
C ILE A 88 -7.40 8.73 -4.05
N LYS A 89 -8.63 9.24 -4.07
CA LYS A 89 -8.89 10.67 -4.24
C LYS A 89 -8.24 11.48 -3.12
N GLY A 90 -7.38 12.43 -3.51
CA GLY A 90 -6.68 13.29 -2.55
C GLY A 90 -5.45 12.65 -1.89
N TYR A 91 -5.06 11.45 -2.32
CA TYR A 91 -3.78 10.84 -1.98
C TYR A 91 -2.73 11.17 -3.02
N ILE A 92 -1.47 11.25 -2.59
CA ILE A 92 -0.32 11.15 -3.50
C ILE A 92 0.01 9.67 -3.61
N VAL A 93 -0.18 9.11 -4.81
CA VAL A 93 0.14 7.71 -5.08
C VAL A 93 1.63 7.58 -5.37
N THR A 94 2.31 6.71 -4.62
CA THR A 94 3.69 6.29 -4.86
C THR A 94 3.68 4.84 -5.34
N ILE A 95 4.43 4.57 -6.40
CA ILE A 95 4.58 3.25 -6.99
C ILE A 95 5.99 3.11 -7.52
N ASP A 96 6.48 1.89 -7.61
CA ASP A 96 7.77 1.62 -8.23
C ASP A 96 7.82 2.12 -9.68
N ALA A 97 9.00 2.60 -10.06
CA ALA A 97 9.22 3.26 -11.34
C ALA A 97 8.98 2.31 -12.53
N ILE A 98 9.31 1.02 -12.39
CA ILE A 98 9.16 0.01 -13.46
C ILE A 98 7.68 -0.25 -13.76
N GLU A 99 6.84 -0.15 -12.73
CA GLU A 99 5.40 -0.38 -12.73
C GLU A 99 4.61 0.88 -13.12
N THR A 100 5.29 2.01 -13.36
CA THR A 100 4.70 3.30 -13.80
C THR A 100 4.30 3.25 -15.29
N GLN A 101 3.44 2.28 -15.65
CA GLN A 101 2.96 2.04 -17.00
C GLN A 101 1.81 2.98 -17.37
N LYS A 102 1.65 3.30 -18.66
CA LYS A 102 0.65 4.27 -19.16
C LYS A 102 -0.77 3.97 -18.68
N GLU A 103 -1.14 2.69 -18.63
CA GLU A 103 -2.49 2.29 -18.21
C GLU A 103 -2.76 2.52 -16.72
N ILE A 104 -1.76 2.32 -15.86
CA ILE A 104 -1.83 2.57 -14.42
C ILE A 104 -1.96 4.07 -14.18
N ILE A 105 -1.11 4.89 -14.81
CA ILE A 105 -1.17 6.34 -14.69
C ILE A 105 -2.52 6.90 -15.17
N ARG A 106 -3.06 6.36 -16.27
CA ARG A 106 -4.39 6.75 -16.76
C ARG A 106 -5.48 6.39 -15.75
N LYS A 107 -5.36 5.27 -15.05
CA LYS A 107 -6.31 4.83 -14.01
C LYS A 107 -6.26 5.74 -12.79
N ILE A 108 -5.04 6.05 -12.32
CA ILE A 108 -4.74 6.97 -11.21
C ILE A 108 -5.37 8.34 -11.50
N GLY A 109 -5.03 8.95 -12.64
CA GLY A 109 -5.58 10.26 -13.03
C GLY A 109 -7.12 10.27 -13.12
N LYS A 110 -7.76 9.21 -13.61
CA LYS A 110 -9.23 9.09 -13.63
C LYS A 110 -9.86 9.05 -12.23
N LYS A 111 -9.16 8.50 -11.23
CA LYS A 111 -9.63 8.41 -9.85
C LYS A 111 -9.30 9.64 -9.00
N ARG A 112 -8.71 10.69 -9.59
CA ARG A 112 -8.37 11.97 -8.95
C ARG A 112 -7.42 11.85 -7.76
N GLY A 113 -6.43 10.96 -7.91
CA GLY A 113 -5.26 10.82 -7.05
C GLY A 113 -4.25 9.99 -7.81
#